data_AF-U6C7T3-F1
#
_entry.id   AF-U6C7T3-F1
#
_cell.length_a   1.000
_cell.length_b   1.000
_cell.length_c   1.000
_cell.angle_alpha   90.00
_cell.angle_beta   90.00
_cell.angle_gamma   90.00
#
_symmetry.space_group_name_H-M   'P 1'
#
loop_
_entity.id
_entity.type
_entity.pdbx_description
1 polymer ?
#
loop_
_entity_poly.entity_id
_entity_poly.type
_entity_poly.pdbx_seq_one_letter_code
_entity_poly.pdbx_strand_id
1 'polypeptide(L)'
;MIGKIFLLTACCCASLLSVSASDESEGTSSTTLHDEMKEVANLIAFLTKGENKEYLEEKFKEVNMPSDSSRDALNAFVEILDNLGEEVPFETTLFDDYVLGNLKHQDPDDIFNSLLVRVPLIKTMLSEFNAFLNDNPQRMLGSGKDKITEYYKEHISKKDAKVKDYTFLVKFCNDFLDSESPFMRIYRGLNKYEELVKKTPGNPSSPAHSSSQGDTTSRPSQDSAAPNTSAGNLNGQPSKPAETPKPTGSSFTYGGLTVATLCYFVLSAF
;
A
#
# COMPACT_ATOMS: atom_id res chain seq x y z
N MET A 1 -36.06 -63.42 6.21
CA MET A 1 -36.58 -62.19 5.57
C MET A 1 -35.86 -61.00 6.17
N ILE A 2 -35.47 -60.01 5.35
CA ILE A 2 -35.14 -58.61 5.72
C ILE A 2 -33.93 -58.44 6.69
N GLY A 3 -32.94 -57.56 6.46
CA GLY A 3 -32.64 -56.75 5.28
C GLY A 3 -32.05 -55.36 5.63
N LYS A 4 -30.92 -55.01 4.98
CA LYS A 4 -30.31 -53.65 4.86
C LYS A 4 -29.77 -53.05 6.18
N ILE A 5 -28.45 -52.90 6.33
CA ILE A 5 -27.60 -51.81 5.78
C ILE A 5 -28.08 -50.41 6.19
N PHE A 6 -27.37 -49.83 7.15
CA PHE A 6 -26.99 -48.41 7.17
C PHE A 6 -25.61 -48.30 7.82
N LEU A 7 -24.57 -48.10 7.00
CA LEU A 7 -23.29 -47.55 7.46
C LEU A 7 -23.42 -46.04 7.36
N LEU A 8 -23.26 -45.31 8.47
CA LEU A 8 -23.18 -43.86 8.45
C LEU A 8 -21.79 -43.41 8.90
N THR A 9 -21.07 -42.78 7.97
CA THR A 9 -19.71 -42.28 8.16
C THR A 9 -19.67 -41.16 9.20
N ALA A 10 -18.81 -41.33 10.22
CA ALA A 10 -18.40 -40.26 11.12
C ALA A 10 -16.87 -40.22 11.19
N CYS A 11 -16.25 -39.61 10.17
CA CYS A 11 -14.83 -39.31 10.19
C CYS A 11 -14.62 -38.01 10.99
N CYS A 12 -14.50 -38.13 12.32
CA CYS A 12 -14.06 -37.00 13.15
C CYS A 12 -12.55 -36.80 12.93
N CYS A 13 -12.20 -35.82 12.09
CA CYS A 13 -10.82 -35.40 11.87
C CYS A 13 -10.24 -34.76 13.14
N ALA A 14 -9.65 -35.59 14.01
CA ALA A 14 -8.73 -35.14 15.03
C ALA A 14 -7.38 -34.79 14.37
N SER A 15 -7.27 -33.58 13.85
CA SER A 15 -5.99 -32.96 13.52
C SER A 15 -5.81 -31.74 14.41
N LEU A 16 -4.72 -31.75 15.17
CA LEU A 16 -4.46 -30.82 16.26
C LEU A 16 -4.32 -29.39 15.73
N LEU A 17 -4.91 -28.44 16.45
CA LEU A 17 -4.62 -27.02 16.29
C LEU A 17 -3.15 -26.79 16.64
N SER A 18 -2.30 -26.65 15.63
CA SER A 18 -1.00 -26.01 15.81
C SER A 18 -1.25 -24.52 16.00
N VAL A 19 -1.48 -24.12 17.25
CA VAL A 19 -1.39 -22.72 17.67
C VAL A 19 0.07 -22.31 17.54
N SER A 20 0.44 -21.85 16.34
CA SER A 20 1.60 -21.00 16.19
C SER A 20 1.15 -19.61 16.62
N ALA A 21 1.42 -19.26 17.88
CA ALA A 21 1.40 -17.88 18.29
C ALA A 21 2.45 -17.15 17.43
N SER A 22 1.98 -16.34 16.49
CA SER A 22 2.79 -15.30 15.86
C SER A 22 2.29 -14.00 16.45
N ASP A 23 3.20 -13.27 17.07
CA ASP A 23 2.88 -12.02 17.75
C ASP A 23 2.25 -10.99 16.82
N GLU A 24 1.45 -10.13 17.46
CA GLU A 24 0.87 -8.88 17.00
C GLU A 24 0.87 -8.64 15.47
N SER A 25 -0.30 -8.86 14.88
CA SER A 25 -0.69 -8.14 13.66
C SER A 25 -0.64 -6.63 13.94
N GLU A 26 0.50 -6.00 13.61
CA GLU A 26 0.57 -4.58 13.25
C GLU A 26 -0.67 -4.26 12.41
N GLY A 27 -1.62 -3.55 13.01
CA GLY A 27 -2.91 -3.32 12.40
C GLY A 27 -2.72 -2.41 11.21
N THR A 28 -2.76 -2.97 9.99
CA THR A 28 -2.91 -2.20 8.77
C THR A 28 -4.14 -1.31 8.94
N SER A 29 -3.90 -0.01 9.13
CA SER A 29 -4.95 0.96 9.42
C SER A 29 -5.84 1.08 8.21
N SER A 30 -6.95 0.33 8.20
CA SER A 30 -7.88 0.29 7.07
C SER A 30 -8.35 1.70 6.72
N THR A 31 -7.88 2.19 5.57
CA THR A 31 -8.22 3.48 5.00
C THR A 31 -9.64 3.43 4.47
N THR A 32 -10.34 4.58 4.48
CA THR A 32 -11.67 4.67 3.88
C THR A 32 -11.58 5.11 2.43
N LEU A 33 -12.63 4.85 1.65
CA LEU A 33 -12.73 5.28 0.26
C LEU A 33 -12.52 6.80 0.15
N HIS A 34 -13.06 7.60 1.09
CA HIS A 34 -12.78 9.03 1.21
C HIS A 34 -11.28 9.33 1.32
N ASP A 35 -10.56 8.62 2.20
CA ASP A 35 -9.14 8.91 2.43
C ASP A 35 -8.30 8.54 1.19
N GLU A 36 -8.58 7.41 0.53
CA GLU A 36 -7.91 7.03 -0.71
C GLU A 36 -8.24 7.97 -1.89
N MET A 37 -9.51 8.33 -2.07
CA MET A 37 -9.93 9.29 -3.10
C MET A 37 -9.38 10.68 -2.83
N LYS A 38 -9.19 11.08 -1.56
CA LYS A 38 -8.53 12.34 -1.19
C LYS A 38 -7.06 12.33 -1.61
N GLU A 39 -6.32 11.28 -1.31
CA GLU A 39 -4.92 11.15 -1.74
C GLU A 39 -4.83 11.22 -3.28
N VAL A 40 -5.61 10.40 -4.00
CA VAL A 40 -5.62 10.39 -5.47
C VAL A 40 -6.05 11.73 -6.07
N ALA A 41 -7.04 12.43 -5.51
CA ALA A 41 -7.43 13.76 -5.98
C ALA A 41 -6.27 14.77 -5.94
N ASN A 42 -5.49 14.79 -4.86
CA ASN A 42 -4.37 15.72 -4.72
C ASN A 42 -3.16 15.30 -5.56
N LEU A 43 -2.86 13.99 -5.67
CA LEU A 43 -1.82 13.46 -6.55
C LEU A 43 -2.10 13.82 -8.02
N ILE A 44 -3.34 13.65 -8.49
CA ILE A 44 -3.75 14.00 -9.86
C ILE A 44 -3.73 15.53 -10.05
N ALA A 45 -4.26 16.31 -9.10
CA ALA A 45 -4.25 17.77 -9.16
C ALA A 45 -2.83 18.38 -9.12
N PHE A 46 -1.83 17.61 -8.65
CA PHE A 46 -0.41 17.96 -8.72
C PHE A 46 0.19 17.59 -10.07
N LEU A 47 0.02 16.34 -10.51
CA LEU A 47 0.61 15.80 -11.74
C LEU A 47 0.01 16.38 -13.04
N THR A 48 -1.15 17.02 -12.99
CA THR A 48 -1.79 17.65 -14.17
C THR A 48 -1.38 19.10 -14.42
N LYS A 49 -0.48 19.68 -13.60
CA LYS A 49 -0.11 21.11 -13.65
C LYS A 49 1.37 21.33 -13.98
N GLY A 50 1.63 22.28 -14.87
CA GLY A 50 2.98 22.78 -15.17
C GLY A 50 3.96 21.67 -15.58
N GLU A 51 5.19 21.75 -15.07
CA GLU A 51 6.27 20.78 -15.31
C GLU A 51 5.90 19.34 -14.90
N ASN A 52 5.07 19.14 -13.88
CA ASN A 52 4.63 17.81 -13.47
C ASN A 52 3.79 17.09 -14.55
N LYS A 53 3.10 17.87 -15.40
CA LYS A 53 2.36 17.33 -16.53
C LYS A 53 3.32 16.80 -17.60
N GLU A 54 4.39 17.54 -17.89
CA GLU A 54 5.40 17.12 -18.85
C GLU A 54 6.09 15.83 -18.38
N TYR A 55 6.38 15.72 -17.08
CA TYR A 55 6.86 14.50 -16.42
C TYR A 55 5.87 13.31 -16.54
N LEU A 56 4.56 13.53 -16.31
CA LEU A 56 3.55 12.47 -16.48
C LEU A 56 3.46 11.99 -17.94
N GLU A 57 3.57 12.91 -18.89
CA GLU A 57 3.66 12.55 -20.31
C GLU A 57 4.96 11.79 -20.65
N GLU A 58 6.07 12.12 -20.00
CA GLU A 58 7.36 11.46 -20.17
C GLU A 58 7.32 10.00 -19.70
N LYS A 59 6.74 9.70 -18.53
CA LYS A 59 6.54 8.30 -18.08
C LYS A 59 5.82 7.43 -19.11
N PHE A 60 4.78 7.96 -19.76
CA PHE A 60 4.08 7.22 -20.82
C PHE A 60 4.92 7.08 -22.11
N LYS A 61 5.81 8.03 -22.41
CA LYS A 61 6.77 7.95 -23.53
C LYS A 61 7.89 6.93 -23.25
N GLU A 62 8.45 6.91 -22.04
CA GLU A 62 9.53 5.98 -21.61
C GLU A 62 9.18 4.51 -21.89
N VAL A 63 7.93 4.11 -21.59
CA VAL A 63 7.46 2.72 -21.78
C VAL A 63 6.89 2.45 -23.18
N ASN A 64 7.05 3.39 -24.12
CA ASN A 64 6.51 3.35 -25.47
C ASN A 64 4.98 3.08 -25.51
N MET A 65 4.23 3.75 -24.62
CA MET A 65 2.78 3.59 -24.54
C MET A 65 2.10 4.08 -25.84
N PRO A 66 1.16 3.30 -26.42
CA PRO A 66 0.44 3.71 -27.63
C PRO A 66 -0.19 5.10 -27.48
N SER A 67 -0.03 5.95 -28.50
CA SER A 67 -0.39 7.38 -28.45
C SER A 67 -1.88 7.65 -28.25
N ASP A 68 -2.75 6.70 -28.64
CA ASP A 68 -4.18 6.74 -28.36
C ASP A 68 -4.45 6.49 -26.86
N SER A 69 -3.81 5.47 -26.30
CA SER A 69 -3.93 5.04 -24.91
C SER A 69 -3.35 6.06 -23.93
N SER A 70 -2.18 6.62 -24.22
CA SER A 70 -1.55 7.63 -23.36
C SER A 70 -2.32 8.94 -23.37
N ARG A 71 -2.77 9.41 -24.55
CA ARG A 71 -3.64 10.59 -24.67
C ARG A 71 -4.98 10.39 -23.95
N ASP A 72 -5.57 9.21 -24.04
CA ASP A 72 -6.82 8.91 -23.34
C ASP A 72 -6.66 9.01 -21.82
N ALA A 73 -5.61 8.41 -21.26
CA ALA A 73 -5.27 8.49 -19.84
C ALA A 73 -4.98 9.94 -19.39
N LEU A 74 -4.19 10.70 -20.16
CA LEU A 74 -3.83 12.09 -19.85
C LEU A 74 -5.05 13.02 -19.85
N ASN A 75 -5.98 12.83 -20.79
CA ASN A 75 -7.25 13.57 -20.80
C ASN A 75 -8.11 13.18 -19.60
N ALA A 76 -8.24 11.88 -19.32
CA ALA A 76 -9.02 11.38 -18.20
C ALA A 76 -8.50 11.88 -16.83
N PHE A 77 -7.18 12.06 -16.67
CA PHE A 77 -6.58 12.71 -15.49
C PHE A 77 -7.01 14.17 -15.29
N VAL A 78 -7.35 14.90 -16.34
CA VAL A 78 -7.90 16.26 -16.22
C VAL A 78 -9.40 16.18 -15.95
N GLU A 79 -10.13 15.37 -16.71
CA GLU A 79 -11.59 15.21 -16.61
C GLU A 79 -12.03 14.73 -15.21
N ILE A 80 -11.32 13.78 -14.59
CA ILE A 80 -11.67 13.23 -13.27
C ILE A 80 -11.67 14.28 -12.14
N LEU A 81 -10.96 15.41 -12.29
CA LEU A 81 -10.86 16.43 -11.26
C LEU A 81 -12.21 17.12 -11.01
N ASP A 82 -13.01 17.30 -12.05
CA ASP A 82 -14.35 17.87 -11.94
C ASP A 82 -15.29 16.87 -11.21
N ASN A 83 -15.28 15.59 -11.60
CA ASN A 83 -16.05 14.54 -10.93
C ASN A 83 -15.65 14.38 -9.45
N LEU A 84 -14.36 14.50 -9.11
CA LEU A 84 -13.86 14.45 -7.72
C LEU A 84 -14.23 15.71 -6.91
N GLY A 85 -14.52 16.83 -7.58
CA GLY A 85 -15.01 18.06 -6.95
C GLY A 85 -16.51 18.04 -6.64
N GLU A 86 -17.32 17.46 -7.53
CA GLU A 86 -18.79 17.62 -7.48
C GLU A 86 -19.62 16.33 -7.38
N GLU A 87 -19.12 15.18 -7.86
CA GLU A 87 -19.92 13.95 -8.03
C GLU A 87 -19.71 12.89 -6.93
N VAL A 88 -18.96 13.22 -5.88
CA VAL A 88 -18.61 12.30 -4.79
C VAL A 88 -19.61 12.34 -3.62
N PRO A 89 -19.75 11.25 -2.84
CA PRO A 89 -20.76 11.16 -1.77
C PRO A 89 -20.37 11.87 -0.47
N PHE A 90 -19.20 12.50 -0.40
CA PHE A 90 -18.61 13.01 0.83
C PHE A 90 -19.17 14.39 1.24
N GLU A 91 -19.02 14.76 2.51
CA GLU A 91 -19.34 16.11 3.01
C GLU A 91 -18.12 17.03 2.98
N THR A 92 -16.90 16.48 3.05
CA THR A 92 -15.64 17.23 2.96
C THR A 92 -15.03 17.18 1.56
N THR A 93 -14.40 18.28 1.15
CA THR A 93 -13.61 18.36 -0.10
C THR A 93 -12.48 17.33 -0.12
N LEU A 94 -12.28 16.71 -1.29
CA LEU A 94 -11.12 15.86 -1.55
C LEU A 94 -9.86 16.67 -1.87
N PHE A 95 -9.99 17.93 -2.28
CA PHE A 95 -8.84 18.81 -2.52
C PHE A 95 -8.40 19.51 -1.24
N ASP A 96 -7.08 19.51 -0.98
CA ASP A 96 -6.46 20.03 0.23
C ASP A 96 -5.15 20.74 -0.11
N ASP A 97 -5.12 22.07 0.06
CA ASP A 97 -3.97 22.91 -0.28
C ASP A 97 -2.71 22.59 0.53
N TYR A 98 -2.85 22.03 1.75
CA TYR A 98 -1.70 21.63 2.57
C TYR A 98 -1.09 20.33 2.03
N VAL A 99 -1.92 19.35 1.67
CA VAL A 99 -1.45 18.12 0.99
C VAL A 99 -0.80 18.48 -0.35
N LEU A 100 -1.49 19.26 -1.19
CA LEU A 100 -0.99 19.69 -2.50
C LEU A 100 0.29 20.53 -2.41
N GLY A 101 0.44 21.34 -1.35
CA GLY A 101 1.66 22.08 -1.04
C GLY A 101 2.84 21.15 -0.72
N ASN A 102 2.61 20.12 0.10
CA ASN A 102 3.65 19.18 0.52
C ASN A 102 4.13 18.24 -0.59
N LEU A 103 3.31 17.96 -1.62
CA LEU A 103 3.72 17.16 -2.79
C LEU A 103 4.92 17.77 -3.54
N LYS A 104 5.13 19.09 -3.46
CA LYS A 104 6.32 19.78 -4.03
C LYS A 104 7.65 19.39 -3.38
N HIS A 105 7.62 18.65 -2.28
CA HIS A 105 8.79 18.20 -1.53
C HIS A 105 8.99 16.68 -1.60
N GLN A 106 8.18 15.98 -2.38
CA GLN A 106 8.29 14.53 -2.62
C GLN A 106 8.95 14.27 -3.97
N ASP A 107 9.50 13.06 -4.15
CA ASP A 107 10.02 12.62 -5.43
C ASP A 107 8.86 12.41 -6.44
N PRO A 108 8.91 12.97 -7.66
CA PRO A 108 7.90 12.71 -8.68
C PRO A 108 7.66 11.23 -8.98
N ASP A 109 8.68 10.37 -8.87
CA ASP A 109 8.53 8.91 -9.04
C ASP A 109 7.69 8.32 -7.90
N ASP A 110 7.86 8.75 -6.64
CA ASP A 110 7.04 8.30 -5.51
C ASP A 110 5.58 8.77 -5.61
N ILE A 111 5.35 9.99 -6.10
CA ILE A 111 4.01 10.54 -6.38
C ILE A 111 3.30 9.70 -7.46
N PHE A 112 4.00 9.37 -8.55
CA PHE A 112 3.44 8.57 -9.64
C PHE A 112 3.23 7.10 -9.24
N ASN A 113 4.19 6.50 -8.52
CA ASN A 113 4.07 5.14 -7.96
C ASN A 113 2.89 5.05 -6.98
N SER A 114 2.61 6.11 -6.22
CA SER A 114 1.44 6.17 -5.35
C SER A 114 0.12 6.10 -6.13
N LEU A 115 0.02 6.69 -7.33
CA LEU A 115 -1.15 6.51 -8.19
C LEU A 115 -1.30 5.07 -8.70
N LEU A 116 -0.19 4.41 -9.08
CA LEU A 116 -0.20 3.01 -9.54
C LEU A 116 -0.79 2.07 -8.48
N VAL A 117 -0.56 2.34 -7.19
CA VAL A 117 -1.10 1.53 -6.09
C VAL A 117 -2.54 1.93 -5.73
N ARG A 118 -2.82 3.24 -5.59
CA ARG A 118 -4.09 3.71 -5.03
C ARG A 118 -5.26 3.64 -6.02
N VAL A 119 -5.04 3.85 -7.31
CA VAL A 119 -6.14 3.80 -8.30
C VAL A 119 -6.76 2.39 -8.40
N PRO A 120 -5.99 1.27 -8.49
CA PRO A 120 -6.53 -0.07 -8.36
C PRO A 120 -7.23 -0.34 -7.03
N LEU A 121 -6.71 0.17 -5.90
CA LEU A 121 -7.33 0.04 -4.58
C LEU A 121 -8.72 0.69 -4.55
N ILE A 122 -8.84 1.95 -4.98
CA ILE A 122 -10.12 2.66 -5.09
C ILE A 122 -11.11 1.88 -5.96
N LYS A 123 -10.67 1.30 -7.09
CA LYS A 123 -11.54 0.49 -7.94
C LYS A 123 -12.07 -0.74 -7.18
N THR A 124 -11.23 -1.41 -6.40
CA THR A 124 -11.65 -2.54 -5.56
C THR A 124 -12.68 -2.09 -4.53
N MET A 125 -12.41 -1.03 -3.77
CA MET A 125 -13.33 -0.48 -2.76
C MET A 125 -14.68 -0.04 -3.37
N LEU A 126 -14.66 0.60 -4.55
CA LEU A 126 -15.88 0.94 -5.30
C LEU A 126 -16.66 -0.30 -5.75
N SER A 127 -15.94 -1.35 -6.19
CA SER A 127 -16.57 -2.61 -6.63
C SER A 127 -17.23 -3.35 -5.47
N GLU A 128 -16.54 -3.42 -4.32
CA GLU A 128 -17.06 -4.00 -3.07
C GLU A 128 -18.26 -3.21 -2.54
N PHE A 129 -18.19 -1.87 -2.57
CA PHE A 129 -19.30 -1.02 -2.16
C PHE A 129 -20.51 -1.18 -3.09
N ASN A 130 -20.29 -1.24 -4.42
CA ASN A 130 -21.38 -1.47 -5.38
C ASN A 130 -22.02 -2.86 -5.18
N ALA A 131 -21.23 -3.90 -4.95
CA ALA A 131 -21.73 -5.23 -4.61
C ALA A 131 -22.56 -5.19 -3.31
N PHE A 132 -22.04 -4.55 -2.25
CA PHE A 132 -22.77 -4.35 -1.00
C PHE A 132 -24.10 -3.62 -1.21
N LEU A 133 -24.16 -2.57 -2.04
CA LEU A 133 -25.41 -1.88 -2.33
C LEU A 133 -26.41 -2.80 -3.07
N ASN A 134 -25.95 -3.53 -4.09
CA ASN A 134 -26.79 -4.40 -4.92
C ASN A 134 -27.28 -5.68 -4.20
N ASP A 135 -26.54 -6.19 -3.21
CA ASP A 135 -26.98 -7.28 -2.34
C ASP A 135 -28.00 -6.83 -1.28
N ASN A 136 -28.16 -5.51 -1.09
CA ASN A 136 -28.95 -4.93 0.00
C ASN A 136 -30.02 -3.90 -0.44
N PRO A 137 -30.75 -4.07 -1.57
CA PRO A 137 -31.60 -3.03 -2.14
C PRO A 137 -32.84 -2.70 -1.28
N GLN A 138 -33.32 -3.69 -0.50
CA GLN A 138 -34.45 -3.52 0.41
C GLN A 138 -34.09 -2.76 1.70
N ARG A 139 -32.80 -2.47 1.95
CA ARG A 139 -32.30 -2.02 3.26
C ARG A 139 -32.39 -0.50 3.51
N MET A 140 -32.99 0.30 2.62
CA MET A 140 -33.32 1.70 2.97
C MET A 140 -34.54 1.85 3.90
N LEU A 141 -35.23 0.74 4.22
CA LEU A 141 -36.39 0.71 5.11
C LEU A 141 -36.06 0.03 6.44
N GLY A 142 -36.47 0.67 7.56
CA GLY A 142 -36.30 0.14 8.91
C GLY A 142 -34.83 -0.17 9.26
N SER A 143 -34.61 -1.32 9.91
CA SER A 143 -33.30 -1.78 10.42
C SER A 143 -32.24 -2.07 9.35
N GLY A 144 -32.58 -1.98 8.07
CA GLY A 144 -31.58 -2.04 7.01
C GLY A 144 -30.72 -0.77 6.95
N LYS A 145 -31.29 0.39 7.32
CA LYS A 145 -30.64 1.69 7.19
C LYS A 145 -29.42 1.81 8.10
N ASP A 146 -29.52 1.21 9.27
CA ASP A 146 -28.45 1.15 10.27
C ASP A 146 -27.23 0.40 9.70
N LYS A 147 -27.45 -0.73 9.00
CA LYS A 147 -26.38 -1.52 8.37
C LYS A 147 -25.68 -0.81 7.21
N ILE A 148 -26.42 -0.05 6.41
CA ILE A 148 -25.82 0.78 5.35
C ILE A 148 -25.05 1.95 5.99
N THR A 149 -25.52 2.49 7.11
CA THR A 149 -24.82 3.54 7.85
C THR A 149 -23.53 3.01 8.46
N GLU A 150 -23.57 1.84 9.11
CA GLU A 150 -22.43 1.11 9.67
C GLU A 150 -21.34 0.86 8.62
N TYR A 151 -21.68 0.17 7.52
CA TYR A 151 -20.75 -0.09 6.41
C TYR A 151 -20.16 1.21 5.83
N TYR A 152 -20.98 2.25 5.67
CA TYR A 152 -20.51 3.55 5.16
C TYR A 152 -19.51 4.21 6.10
N LYS A 153 -19.72 4.16 7.42
CA LYS A 153 -18.77 4.71 8.40
C LYS A 153 -17.49 3.89 8.49
N GLU A 154 -17.57 2.57 8.31
CA GLU A 154 -16.40 1.70 8.37
C GLU A 154 -15.50 1.85 7.14
N HIS A 155 -16.08 1.77 5.94
CA HIS A 155 -15.34 1.64 4.68
C HIS A 155 -15.35 2.89 3.78
N ILE A 156 -16.35 3.76 3.87
CA ILE A 156 -16.56 4.85 2.89
C ILE A 156 -16.11 6.21 3.42
N SER A 157 -16.64 6.66 4.56
CA SER A 157 -16.19 7.88 5.24
C SER A 157 -16.54 7.87 6.72
N LYS A 158 -15.50 7.87 7.55
CA LYS A 158 -15.59 8.05 9.02
C LYS A 158 -15.99 9.48 9.43
N LYS A 159 -15.82 10.46 8.52
CA LYS A 159 -15.88 11.90 8.81
C LYS A 159 -17.23 12.55 8.54
N ASP A 160 -17.96 12.07 7.52
CA ASP A 160 -19.25 12.65 7.16
C ASP A 160 -20.24 12.54 8.33
N ALA A 161 -21.08 13.53 8.55
CA ALA A 161 -22.18 13.45 9.51
C ALA A 161 -23.33 12.58 8.97
N LYS A 162 -23.66 12.72 7.69
CA LYS A 162 -24.80 12.04 7.05
C LYS A 162 -24.34 11.12 5.93
N VAL A 163 -25.08 10.02 5.76
CA VAL A 163 -24.93 9.12 4.61
C VAL A 163 -25.91 9.58 3.53
N LYS A 164 -25.45 9.68 2.27
CA LYS A 164 -26.31 10.01 1.12
C LYS A 164 -27.37 8.92 0.92
N ASP A 165 -28.43 9.22 0.16
CA ASP A 165 -29.44 8.21 -0.14
C ASP A 165 -28.91 7.12 -1.08
N TYR A 166 -29.55 5.96 -1.06
CA TYR A 166 -29.16 4.80 -1.85
C TYR A 166 -29.08 5.07 -3.36
N THR A 167 -29.97 5.90 -3.91
CA THR A 167 -29.97 6.24 -5.35
C THR A 167 -28.70 6.99 -5.72
N PHE A 168 -28.29 7.95 -4.89
CA PHE A 168 -27.03 8.67 -5.05
C PHE A 168 -25.84 7.72 -4.96
N LEU A 169 -25.80 6.85 -3.94
CA LEU A 169 -24.67 5.94 -3.71
C LEU A 169 -24.51 4.92 -4.86
N VAL A 170 -25.61 4.34 -5.36
CA VAL A 170 -25.59 3.43 -6.51
C VAL A 170 -25.20 4.17 -7.79
N LYS A 171 -25.71 5.38 -8.02
CA LYS A 171 -25.30 6.22 -9.17
C LYS A 171 -23.80 6.50 -9.12
N PHE A 172 -23.29 6.99 -7.99
CA PHE A 172 -21.86 7.24 -7.79
C PHE A 172 -20.98 6.02 -8.11
N CYS A 173 -21.32 4.85 -7.55
CA CYS A 173 -20.59 3.61 -7.85
C CYS A 173 -20.64 3.24 -9.34
N ASN A 174 -21.81 3.31 -9.97
CA ASN A 174 -21.96 2.95 -11.39
C ASN A 174 -21.25 3.93 -12.32
N ASP A 175 -21.36 5.23 -12.07
CA ASP A 175 -20.73 6.27 -12.90
C ASP A 175 -19.19 6.19 -12.82
N PHE A 176 -18.63 5.95 -11.63
CA PHE A 176 -17.17 5.77 -11.50
C PHE A 176 -16.69 4.43 -12.09
N LEU A 177 -17.49 3.35 -12.02
CA LEU A 177 -17.13 2.02 -12.54
C LEU A 177 -17.50 1.81 -14.02
N ASP A 178 -18.23 2.73 -14.65
CA ASP A 178 -18.52 2.69 -16.09
C ASP A 178 -17.24 2.67 -16.93
N SER A 179 -17.23 1.94 -18.05
CA SER A 179 -15.99 1.78 -18.83
C SER A 179 -15.51 3.08 -19.47
N GLU A 180 -16.40 4.02 -19.75
CA GLU A 180 -16.05 5.31 -20.37
C GLU A 180 -15.77 6.41 -19.33
N SER A 181 -15.94 6.11 -18.04
CA SER A 181 -15.66 7.05 -16.95
C SER A 181 -14.20 7.51 -16.96
N PRO A 182 -13.90 8.77 -16.58
CA PRO A 182 -12.53 9.22 -16.42
C PRO A 182 -11.73 8.34 -15.45
N PHE A 183 -12.36 7.85 -14.38
CA PHE A 183 -11.73 6.97 -13.40
C PHE A 183 -11.28 5.63 -14.03
N MET A 184 -12.16 4.98 -14.80
CA MET A 184 -11.84 3.70 -15.44
C MET A 184 -10.87 3.86 -16.63
N ARG A 185 -10.85 5.01 -17.29
CA ARG A 185 -9.85 5.38 -18.30
C ARG A 185 -8.46 5.56 -17.68
N ILE A 186 -8.35 6.26 -16.54
CA ILE A 186 -7.11 6.34 -15.76
C ILE A 186 -6.66 4.94 -15.31
N TYR A 187 -7.55 4.14 -14.72
CA TYR A 187 -7.25 2.78 -14.29
C TYR A 187 -6.69 1.94 -15.45
N ARG A 188 -7.33 1.96 -16.63
CA ARG A 188 -6.78 1.27 -17.82
C ARG A 188 -5.42 1.80 -18.22
N GLY A 189 -5.23 3.13 -18.24
CA GLY A 189 -3.96 3.76 -18.58
C GLY A 189 -2.81 3.32 -17.68
N LEU A 190 -3.02 3.34 -16.36
CA LEU A 190 -2.01 2.97 -15.37
C LEU A 190 -1.70 1.46 -15.38
N ASN A 191 -2.70 0.59 -15.50
CA ASN A 191 -2.44 -0.84 -15.72
C ASN A 191 -1.67 -1.10 -17.02
N LYS A 192 -1.96 -0.33 -18.07
CA LYS A 192 -1.28 -0.48 -19.36
C LYS A 192 0.18 -0.04 -19.28
N TYR A 193 0.46 1.03 -18.54
CA TYR A 193 1.82 1.43 -18.19
C TYR A 193 2.54 0.29 -17.44
N GLU A 194 1.96 -0.28 -16.39
CA GLU A 194 2.56 -1.41 -15.65
C GLU A 194 2.84 -2.64 -16.53
N GLU A 195 1.91 -3.00 -17.43
CA GLU A 195 2.13 -4.09 -18.40
C GLU A 195 3.35 -3.84 -19.27
N LEU A 196 3.59 -2.59 -19.67
CA LEU A 196 4.70 -2.21 -20.55
C LEU A 196 6.01 -2.16 -19.78
N VAL A 197 6.03 -1.60 -18.56
CA VAL A 197 7.19 -1.70 -17.64
C VAL A 197 7.64 -3.15 -17.48
N LYS A 198 6.70 -4.07 -17.19
CA LYS A 198 6.98 -5.50 -16.98
C LYS A 198 7.47 -6.23 -18.25
N LYS A 199 7.25 -5.65 -19.44
CA LYS A 199 7.69 -6.20 -20.74
C LYS A 199 9.02 -5.61 -21.22
N THR A 200 9.48 -4.49 -20.66
CA THR A 200 10.71 -3.81 -21.04
C THR A 200 11.94 -4.50 -20.42
N PRO A 201 12.87 -5.08 -21.21
CA PRO A 201 14.06 -5.70 -20.67
C PRO A 201 14.99 -4.65 -20.03
N GLY A 202 15.28 -4.80 -18.74
CA GLY A 202 16.34 -4.04 -18.05
C GLY A 202 15.90 -2.91 -17.11
N ASN A 203 14.60 -2.74 -16.81
CA ASN A 203 14.16 -1.75 -15.82
C ASN A 203 14.26 -2.34 -14.38
N PRO A 204 15.08 -1.77 -13.46
CA PRO A 204 15.38 -2.39 -12.16
C PRO A 204 14.27 -2.29 -11.09
N SER A 205 13.19 -1.55 -11.34
CA SER A 205 12.12 -1.31 -10.36
C SER A 205 11.14 -2.47 -10.22
N SER A 206 11.57 -3.56 -9.59
CA SER A 206 10.68 -4.65 -9.15
C SER A 206 11.28 -5.38 -7.93
N PRO A 207 10.54 -5.59 -6.82
CA PRO A 207 11.05 -6.32 -5.67
C PRO A 207 11.34 -7.78 -6.02
N ALA A 208 12.62 -8.15 -6.06
CA ALA A 208 13.05 -9.47 -6.48
C ALA A 208 12.75 -10.55 -5.42
N HIS A 209 11.60 -11.22 -5.53
CA HIS A 209 11.44 -12.57 -4.99
C HIS A 209 12.26 -13.56 -5.84
N SER A 210 13.58 -13.54 -5.61
CA SER A 210 14.52 -14.45 -6.27
C SER A 210 14.41 -15.86 -5.68
N SER A 211 13.97 -16.81 -6.48
CA SER A 211 14.08 -18.25 -6.18
C SER A 211 13.94 -19.08 -7.45
N SER A 212 15.03 -19.20 -8.20
CA SER A 212 15.20 -20.22 -9.24
C SER A 212 16.57 -20.88 -9.05
N GLN A 213 16.55 -22.15 -8.63
CA GLN A 213 17.74 -22.99 -8.62
C GLN A 213 18.26 -23.11 -10.06
N GLY A 214 19.59 -23.03 -10.22
CA GLY A 214 20.22 -23.01 -11.54
C GLY A 214 20.33 -24.38 -12.18
N ASP A 215 20.91 -24.40 -13.37
CA ASP A 215 21.56 -25.61 -13.88
C ASP A 215 22.84 -25.28 -14.67
N THR A 216 23.65 -26.31 -14.90
CA THR A 216 25.11 -26.22 -15.12
C THR A 216 25.54 -26.10 -16.59
N THR A 217 26.73 -25.54 -16.85
CA THR A 217 27.56 -25.80 -18.06
C THR A 217 29.05 -25.52 -17.76
N SER A 218 29.94 -26.20 -18.49
CA SER A 218 31.34 -26.49 -18.12
C SER A 218 32.43 -25.44 -18.45
N ARG A 219 33.40 -25.34 -17.53
CA ARG A 219 34.89 -25.22 -17.64
C ARG A 219 35.54 -25.53 -19.03
N PRO A 220 36.85 -25.17 -19.34
CA PRO A 220 37.97 -24.99 -18.38
C PRO A 220 39.13 -23.97 -18.63
N SER A 221 40.01 -23.87 -17.61
CA SER A 221 41.44 -23.45 -17.60
C SER A 221 41.77 -21.94 -17.65
N GLN A 222 42.85 -21.41 -17.03
CA GLN A 222 44.13 -22.03 -16.58
C GLN A 222 44.79 -21.29 -15.37
N ASP A 223 45.76 -21.93 -14.70
CA ASP A 223 46.41 -21.49 -13.44
C ASP A 223 47.38 -20.29 -13.51
N SER A 224 47.60 -19.56 -12.39
CA SER A 224 48.85 -19.68 -11.59
C SER A 224 49.07 -18.62 -10.48
N ALA A 225 49.65 -19.10 -9.37
CA ALA A 225 50.55 -18.43 -8.40
C ALA A 225 50.02 -17.34 -7.43
N ALA A 226 50.28 -17.59 -6.14
CA ALA A 226 50.17 -16.67 -5.00
C ALA A 226 51.59 -16.30 -4.48
N PRO A 227 51.78 -16.00 -3.18
CA PRO A 227 51.45 -14.79 -2.44
C PRO A 227 52.71 -13.99 -2.04
N ASN A 228 52.58 -12.87 -1.32
CA ASN A 228 53.66 -12.38 -0.45
C ASN A 228 53.14 -11.67 0.80
N THR A 229 53.87 -11.87 1.91
CA THR A 229 53.60 -11.35 3.25
C THR A 229 54.77 -10.51 3.76
N SER A 230 54.58 -9.83 4.91
CA SER A 230 55.61 -9.51 5.93
C SER A 230 55.92 -8.02 6.23
N ALA A 231 55.31 -7.55 7.33
CA ALA A 231 55.92 -6.98 8.56
C ALA A 231 56.87 -5.74 8.59
N GLY A 232 56.56 -4.84 9.55
CA GLY A 232 57.53 -4.07 10.35
C GLY A 232 57.83 -2.61 9.90
N ASN A 233 57.95 -1.55 10.71
CA ASN A 233 57.45 -1.05 12.03
C ASN A 233 58.54 -0.10 12.65
N LEU A 234 58.12 0.80 13.56
CA LEU A 234 58.88 1.58 14.57
C LEU A 234 59.45 2.99 14.25
N ASN A 235 58.76 4.01 14.81
CA ASN A 235 59.28 5.12 15.64
C ASN A 235 58.08 5.97 16.11
N GLY A 236 57.92 6.48 17.34
CA GLY A 236 58.61 6.29 18.62
C GLY A 236 57.93 7.15 19.73
N GLN A 237 57.67 6.59 20.92
CA GLN A 237 57.18 7.28 22.15
C GLN A 237 58.38 7.59 23.08
N PRO A 238 58.29 8.08 24.37
CA PRO A 238 57.13 8.24 25.28
C PRO A 238 57.07 9.53 26.15
N SER A 239 55.99 9.70 26.92
CA SER A 239 56.02 9.91 28.40
C SER A 239 54.62 9.76 29.04
N LYS A 240 54.55 9.14 30.23
CA LYS A 240 53.36 8.91 31.11
C LYS A 240 53.68 9.52 32.51
N PRO A 241 52.85 9.45 33.59
CA PRO A 241 51.52 8.82 33.79
C PRO A 241 50.37 9.88 33.80
N ALA A 242 49.11 9.67 34.23
CA ALA A 242 48.46 8.56 34.96
C ALA A 242 46.93 8.44 34.63
N GLU A 243 46.24 7.59 35.39
CA GLU A 243 44.79 7.53 35.71
C GLU A 243 43.69 7.46 34.61
N THR A 244 42.77 6.51 34.82
CA THR A 244 41.47 6.25 34.17
C THR A 244 40.79 5.16 35.05
N PRO A 245 39.45 4.99 35.12
CA PRO A 245 38.42 5.57 34.25
C PRO A 245 37.16 6.13 34.95
N LYS A 246 36.31 6.82 34.17
CA LYS A 246 34.86 6.85 34.43
C LYS A 246 34.08 6.96 33.12
N PRO A 247 33.05 6.11 32.87
CA PRO A 247 32.21 6.23 31.69
C PRO A 247 31.16 7.33 31.87
N THR A 248 30.92 8.13 30.83
CA THR A 248 29.76 9.04 30.76
C THR A 248 28.56 8.24 30.26
N GLY A 249 27.56 8.05 31.13
CA GLY A 249 26.38 7.23 30.83
C GLY A 249 25.40 7.95 29.91
N SER A 250 24.87 7.22 28.93
CA SER A 250 23.62 7.55 28.25
C SER A 250 22.49 6.79 28.95
N SER A 251 21.56 7.52 29.57
CA SER A 251 20.34 6.95 30.17
C SER A 251 19.11 7.58 29.53
N PHE A 252 18.39 6.80 28.72
CA PHE A 252 17.02 7.13 28.35
C PHE A 252 16.12 7.04 29.58
N THR A 253 15.20 8.00 29.72
CA THR A 253 14.16 8.00 30.75
C THR A 253 12.79 8.11 30.11
N TYR A 254 11.88 7.22 30.53
CA TYR A 254 10.44 7.32 30.24
C TYR A 254 9.72 7.23 31.59
N GLY A 255 8.85 8.20 31.89
CA GLY A 255 8.04 8.17 33.12
C GLY A 255 8.81 8.20 34.46
N GLY A 256 10.09 8.57 34.48
CA GLY A 256 10.86 8.75 35.72
C GLY A 256 11.38 7.48 36.40
N LEU A 257 11.11 6.28 35.87
CA LEU A 257 11.78 5.05 36.31
C LEU A 257 12.98 4.76 35.41
N THR A 258 14.11 4.39 36.02
CA THR A 258 15.25 3.81 35.30
C THR A 258 15.02 2.31 35.11
N VAL A 259 15.52 1.75 34.00
CA VAL A 259 15.30 0.34 33.60
C VAL A 259 15.68 -0.67 34.70
N ALA A 260 16.66 -0.34 35.56
CA ALA A 260 17.09 -1.17 36.67
C ALA A 260 15.99 -1.48 37.70
N THR A 261 14.95 -0.65 37.82
CA THR A 261 13.86 -0.85 38.78
C THR A 261 12.78 -1.82 38.30
N LEU A 262 12.63 -2.03 36.98
CA LEU A 262 11.62 -2.96 36.43
C LEU A 262 11.94 -4.43 36.78
N CYS A 263 13.23 -4.80 36.79
CA CYS A 263 13.67 -6.18 37.04
C CYS A 263 13.36 -6.69 38.46
N TYR A 264 13.04 -5.81 39.42
CA TYR A 264 12.76 -6.21 40.80
C TYR A 264 11.29 -6.59 41.04
N PHE A 265 10.35 -6.06 40.25
CA PHE A 265 8.92 -6.35 40.41
C PHE A 265 8.51 -7.72 39.86
N VAL A 266 9.26 -8.27 38.91
CA VAL A 266 8.96 -9.59 38.30
C VAL A 266 9.40 -10.78 39.17
N LEU A 267 10.23 -10.54 40.19
CA LEU A 267 10.77 -11.59 41.08
C LEU A 267 10.10 -11.67 42.46
N SER A 268 9.02 -10.92 42.72
CA SER A 268 8.21 -11.01 43.94
C SER A 268 6.83 -11.66 43.71
N ALA A 269 6.66 -12.33 42.57
CA ALA A 269 5.44 -13.06 42.18
C ALA A 269 5.73 -14.54 41.89
N PHE A 270 6.46 -15.19 42.80
CA PHE A 270 6.60 -16.64 42.94
C PHE A 270 6.69 -17.01 44.43
#